data_AF-A0A944TCP0-F1
#
_entry.id   AF-A0A944TCP0-F1
#
_cell.length_a   1.000
_cell.length_b   1.000
_cell.length_c   1.000
_cell.angle_alpha   90.00
_cell.angle_beta   90.00
_cell.angle_gamma   90.00
#
_symmetry.space_group_name_H-M   'P 1'
#
loop_
_entity.id
_entity.type
_entity.pdbx_description
1 polymer ?
#
loop_
_entity_poly.entity_id
_entity_poly.type
_entity_poly.pdbx_seq_one_letter_code
_entity_poly.pdbx_strand_id
1 'polypeptide(L)' 'MPNNVASFYMKNDGDMWVATVSNDHRPATEMEWIEIWKTNPALTLQICANDHGQAALAH' A
#
# COMPACT_ATOMS: atom_id res chain seq x y z
N MET A 1 11.45 -5.41 -12.13
CA MET A 1 12.22 -4.24 -11.66
C MET A 1 11.38 -3.50 -10.64
N PRO A 2 11.93 -3.10 -9.49
CA PRO A 2 11.25 -2.28 -8.47
C PRO A 2 10.97 -0.83 -8.94
N ASN A 3 11.43 -0.45 -10.12
CA ASN A 3 11.50 0.94 -10.59
C ASN A 3 10.21 1.53 -11.15
N ASN A 4 9.11 0.76 -11.20
CA ASN A 4 7.84 1.26 -11.73
C ASN A 4 6.84 1.61 -10.63
N VAL A 5 7.20 1.49 -9.34
CA VAL A 5 6.30 1.81 -8.23
C VAL A 5 6.35 3.30 -7.91
N ALA A 6 5.20 3.96 -7.92
CA ALA A 6 5.07 5.36 -7.51
C ALA A 6 4.59 5.48 -6.05
N SER A 7 3.62 4.66 -5.64
CA SER A 7 3.11 4.65 -4.26
C SER A 7 2.46 3.33 -3.87
N PHE A 8 2.34 3.12 -2.56
CA PHE A 8 1.67 2.00 -1.92
C PHE A 8 0.47 2.50 -1.13
N TYR A 9 -0.64 1.76 -1.14
CA TYR A 9 -1.85 2.08 -0.38
C TYR A 9 -2.67 0.84 -0.07
N MET A 10 -3.52 0.90 0.97
CA MET A 10 -4.52 -0.13 1.24
C MET A 10 -5.79 0.16 0.48
N LYS A 11 -6.43 -0.88 -0.06
CA LYS A 11 -7.79 -0.79 -0.62
C LYS A 11 -8.76 -1.42 0.37
N ASN A 12 -10.05 -1.13 0.21
CA ASN A 12 -11.12 -1.57 1.11
C ASN A 12 -11.28 -3.10 1.24
N ASP A 13 -10.56 -3.88 0.43
CA ASP A 13 -10.47 -5.33 0.54
C ASP A 13 -9.43 -5.80 1.59
N GLY A 14 -8.69 -4.86 2.19
CA GLY A 14 -7.61 -5.15 3.12
C GLY A 14 -6.31 -5.59 2.43
N ASP A 15 -6.26 -5.54 1.09
CA ASP A 15 -5.06 -5.86 0.33
C ASP A 15 -4.23 -4.60 0.05
N MET A 16 -2.92 -4.80 -0.06
CA MET A 16 -2.03 -3.74 -0.53
C MET A 16 -2.08 -3.62 -2.04
N TRP A 17 -2.16 -2.38 -2.48
CA TRP A 17 -2.09 -2.03 -3.87
C TRP A 17 -0.91 -1.12 -4.13
N VAL A 18 -0.42 -1.22 -5.35
CA VAL A 18 0.66 -0.44 -5.91
C VAL A 18 0.08 0.41 -7.03
N ALA A 19 0.32 1.71 -6.96
CA ALA A 19 0.18 2.60 -8.11
C ALA A 19 1.55 2.74 -8.78
N THR A 20 1.61 2.47 -10.08
CA THR A 20 2.86 2.61 -10.84
C THR A 20 3.06 4.03 -11.35
N VAL A 21 4.27 4.33 -11.81
CA VAL A 21 4.58 5.61 -12.50
C VAL A 21 3.81 5.77 -13.83
N SER A 22 3.35 4.67 -14.42
CA SER A 22 2.45 4.66 -15.58
C SER A 22 0.98 4.84 -15.21
N ASN A 23 0.67 5.03 -13.92
CA ASN A 23 -0.69 5.14 -13.38
C ASN A 23 -1.52 3.86 -13.51
N ASP A 24 -0.85 2.69 -13.57
CA ASP A 24 -1.50 1.39 -13.46
C ASP A 24 -1.63 1.01 -11.98
N HIS A 25 -2.77 0.41 -11.63
CA HIS A 25 -3.06 -0.02 -10.27
C HIS A 25 -3.18 -1.54 -10.22
N ARG A 26 -2.40 -2.19 -9.37
CA ARG A 26 -2.43 -3.64 -9.19
C ARG A 26 -2.17 -4.03 -7.73
N PRO A 27 -2.52 -5.27 -7.33
CA PRO A 27 -2.07 -5.81 -6.07
C PRO A 27 -0.54 -5.74 -5.96
N ALA A 28 -0.06 -5.41 -4.77
CA ALA A 28 1.35 -5.53 -4.45
C ALA A 28 1.76 -7.00 -4.47
N THR A 29 2.95 -7.26 -4.99
CA THR A 29 3.55 -8.59 -4.86
C THR A 29 4.09 -8.80 -3.45
N GLU A 30 4.22 -10.06 -3.03
CA GLU A 30 4.82 -10.40 -1.74
C GLU A 30 6.24 -9.83 -1.58
N MET A 31 7.04 -9.82 -2.66
CA MET A 31 8.38 -9.23 -2.65
C MET A 31 8.33 -7.72 -2.39
N GLU A 32 7.41 -6.99 -3.01
CA GLU A 32 7.25 -5.54 -2.79
C GLU A 32 6.78 -5.24 -1.36
N TRP A 33 5.89 -6.07 -0.80
CA TRP A 33 5.46 -5.98 0.60
C TRP A 33 6.63 -6.19 1.58
N ILE A 34 7.46 -7.22 1.33
CA ILE A 34 8.65 -7.48 2.14
C ILE A 34 9.69 -6.35 2.01
N GLU A 35 9.84 -5.79 0.81
CA GLU A 35 10.80 -4.72 0.54
C GLU A 35 10.42 -3.41 1.25
N ILE A 36 9.15 -2.99 1.17
CA ILE A 36 8.70 -1.79 1.89
C ILE A 36 8.77 -1.97 3.41
N TRP A 37 8.43 -3.15 3.94
CA TRP A 37 8.57 -3.44 5.37
C TRP A 37 10.03 -3.32 5.84
N LYS A 38 10.97 -3.83 5.05
CA LYS A 38 12.41 -3.78 5.38
C LYS A 38 13.00 -2.38 5.24
N THR A 39 12.60 -1.64 4.22
CA THR A 39 13.20 -0.32 3.88
C THR A 39 12.54 0.83 4.61
N ASN A 40 11.22 0.75 4.85
CA ASN A 40 10.45 1.79 5.53
C ASN A 40 9.29 1.19 6.35
N PRO A 41 9.57 0.59 7.53
CA PRO A 41 8.55 0.00 8.38
C PRO A 41 7.55 1.03 8.90
N ALA A 42 7.95 2.29 9.10
CA ALA A 42 7.06 3.35 9.55
C ALA A 42 5.98 3.67 8.51
N LEU A 43 6.35 3.80 7.24
CA LEU A 43 5.40 3.98 6.14
C LEU A 43 4.46 2.78 6.02
N THR A 44 4.99 1.56 6.17
CA THR A 44 4.16 0.35 6.12
C THR A 44 3.09 0.37 7.22
N LEU A 45 3.45 0.72 8.45
CA LEU A 45 2.51 0.85 9.56
C LEU A 45 1.48 1.96 9.32
N GLN A 46 1.88 3.09 8.72
CA GLN A 46 0.95 4.16 8.34
C GLN A 46 -0.06 3.72 7.29
N ILE A 47 0.39 2.99 6.26
CA ILE A 47 -0.47 2.43 5.21
C ILE A 47 -1.51 1.51 5.83
N CYS A 48 -1.09 0.58 6.71
CA CYS A 48 -2.00 -0.32 7.42
C CYS A 48 -2.95 0.42 8.38
N ALA A 49 -2.48 1.47 9.06
CA ALA A 49 -3.29 2.23 10.01
C ALA A 49 -4.35 3.11 9.33
N ASN A 50 -4.10 3.59 8.11
CA ASN A 50 -5.03 4.44 7.37
C ASN A 50 -6.29 3.70 6.90
N ASP A 51 -6.31 2.37 6.87
CA ASP A 51 -7.53 1.57 6.66
C ASP A 51 -8.58 1.83 7.77
N HIS A 52 -8.11 2.11 8.99
CA HIS A 52 -8.98 2.43 10.12
C HIS A 52 -9.54 3.88 10.10
N GLY A 53 -9.04 4.74 9.21
CA GLY A 53 -9.47 6.14 9.12
C GLY A 53 -10.77 6.38 8.33
N GLN A 54 -11.15 5.46 7.45
CA GLN A 54 -12.38 5.56 6.65
C GLN A 54 -13.56 4.74 7.24
N ALA A 55 -13.29 3.76 8.09
CA ALA A 55 -14.34 2.99 8.79
C ALA A 55 -15.08 3.81 9.87
N ALA A 56 -14.59 4.99 10.25
CA ALA A 56 -15.15 5.81 11.34
C ALA A 56 -16.22 6.84 10.92
N LEU A 57 -16.62 6.90 9.64
CA LEU A 57 -17.60 7.89 9.15
C LEU A 57 -18.90 7.29 8.57
N ALA A 58 -19.18 6.02 8.85
CA ALA A 58 -20.50 5.42 8.61
C ALA A 58 -21.30 5.38 9.91
N HIS A 59 -21.85 6.53 10.32
CA HIS A 59 -22.89 6.64 11.35
C HIS A 59 -24.08 7.44 10.81
#